data_AF-A0A0L7RHW9-F1
#
_entry.id   AF-A0A0L7RHW9-F1
#
_cell.length_a   1.000
_cell.length_b   1.000
_cell.length_c   1.000
_cell.angle_alpha   90.00
_cell.angle_beta   90.00
_cell.angle_gamma   90.00
#
_symmetry.space_group_name_H-M   'P 1'
#
loop_
_entity.id
_entity.type
_entity.pdbx_description
1 polymer ?
#
loop_
_entity_poly.entity_id
_entity_poly.type
_entity_poly.pdbx_seq_one_letter_code
_entity_poly.pdbx_strand_id
1 'polypeptide(L)'
;MEECRIDSLNLRFGFPWVYKHQGGCEHLVVFSNARFVNCDDELVESAYPKIVRIRPTGTKFCMICGVYTADWITIEHERIPHNPCYFCHTCFMSYNYIDGRKIGNFDAYSYPRNTAAVAGKIDI
;
A
#
# COMPACT_ATOMS: atom_id res chain seq x y z
N MET A 1 12.90 -17.00 4.17
CA MET A 1 11.65 -17.54 4.75
C MET A 1 10.85 -18.37 3.74
N GLU A 2 11.36 -18.59 2.51
CA GLU A 2 10.67 -19.36 1.47
C GLU A 2 10.46 -20.85 1.85
N GLU A 3 11.26 -21.39 2.78
CA GLU A 3 11.20 -22.80 3.16
C GLU A 3 10.54 -23.06 4.53
N CYS A 4 10.24 -22.02 5.32
CA CYS A 4 9.68 -22.19 6.66
C CYS A 4 8.15 -22.08 6.63
N ARG A 5 7.44 -23.19 6.87
CA ARG A 5 5.98 -23.24 6.91
C ARG A 5 5.44 -22.91 8.31
N ILE A 6 4.26 -22.31 8.39
CA ILE A 6 3.62 -21.97 9.69
C ILE A 6 3.32 -23.23 10.53
N ASP A 7 2.92 -24.32 9.90
CA ASP A 7 2.63 -25.60 10.55
C ASP A 7 3.87 -26.33 11.09
N SER A 8 5.08 -25.91 10.68
CA SER A 8 6.34 -26.42 11.21
C SER A 8 6.81 -25.71 12.49
N LEU A 9 6.13 -24.63 12.89
CA LEU A 9 6.55 -23.79 14.01
C LEU A 9 6.08 -24.34 15.37
N ASN A 10 6.99 -24.41 16.34
CA ASN A 10 6.62 -24.57 17.75
C ASN A 10 6.19 -23.21 18.32
N LEU A 11 4.92 -22.87 18.10
CA LEU A 11 4.38 -21.55 18.39
C LEU A 11 4.20 -21.28 19.89
N ARG A 12 4.48 -20.02 20.27
CA ARG A 12 4.17 -19.44 21.58
C ARG A 12 3.27 -18.24 21.38
N PHE A 13 2.07 -18.29 21.94
CA PHE A 13 1.13 -17.17 21.89
C PHE A 13 1.66 -15.98 22.69
N GLY A 14 1.45 -14.78 22.15
CA GLY A 14 1.90 -13.52 22.75
C GLY A 14 3.40 -13.25 22.64
N PHE A 15 4.19 -14.18 22.08
CA PHE A 15 5.62 -13.96 21.86
C PHE A 15 5.86 -13.14 20.56
N PRO A 16 6.77 -12.16 20.56
CA PRO A 16 7.11 -11.39 19.36
C PRO A 16 8.05 -12.18 18.44
N TRP A 17 7.51 -12.72 17.36
CA TRP A 17 8.27 -13.45 16.34
C TRP A 17 8.79 -12.49 15.27
N VAL A 18 9.96 -12.80 14.69
CA VAL A 18 10.50 -12.04 13.55
C VAL A 18 10.03 -12.66 12.24
N TYR A 19 9.36 -11.85 11.42
CA TYR A 19 9.01 -12.15 10.04
C TYR A 19 9.93 -11.35 9.11
N LYS A 20 10.66 -12.02 8.22
CA LYS A 20 11.57 -11.38 7.27
C LYS A 20 11.00 -11.42 5.86
N HIS A 21 10.60 -10.25 5.34
CA HIS A 21 10.07 -10.10 3.99
C HIS A 21 11.23 -9.93 2.99
N GLN A 22 11.36 -10.90 2.07
CA GLN A 22 12.30 -10.89 0.92
C GLN A 22 13.73 -10.42 1.26
N GLY A 23 14.23 -10.76 2.45
CA GLY A 23 15.59 -10.45 2.90
C GLY A 23 15.87 -9.00 3.31
N GLY A 24 15.04 -8.03 2.91
CA GLY A 24 15.29 -6.59 3.11
C GLY A 24 14.49 -5.91 4.22
N CYS A 25 13.44 -6.54 4.75
CA CYS A 25 12.64 -5.95 5.82
C CYS A 25 12.29 -6.96 6.92
N GLU A 26 12.39 -6.54 8.17
CA GLU A 26 12.08 -7.34 9.36
C GLU A 26 10.91 -6.72 10.10
N HIS A 27 9.90 -7.54 10.37
CA HIS A 27 8.67 -7.14 11.04
C HIS A 27 8.41 -8.05 12.22
N LEU A 28 7.85 -7.49 13.29
CA LEU A 28 7.33 -8.29 14.40
C LEU A 28 5.94 -8.81 14.06
N VAL A 29 5.75 -10.12 14.25
CA VAL A 29 4.46 -10.80 14.14
C VAL A 29 4.17 -11.49 15.46
N VAL A 30 2.93 -11.39 15.92
CA VAL A 30 2.48 -12.03 17.16
C VAL A 30 1.30 -12.93 16.86
N PHE A 31 1.45 -14.21 17.15
CA PHE A 31 0.32 -15.13 17.19
C PHE A 31 -0.46 -14.85 18.47
N SER A 32 -1.66 -14.28 18.32
CA SER A 32 -2.46 -13.81 19.46
C SER A 32 -3.42 -14.88 19.97
N ASN A 33 -3.92 -15.75 19.08
CA ASN A 33 -4.85 -16.82 19.41
C ASN A 33 -4.77 -17.96 18.39
N ALA A 34 -5.39 -19.08 18.75
CA ALA A 34 -5.76 -20.17 17.86
C ALA A 34 -7.12 -20.73 18.31
N ARG A 35 -7.81 -21.42 17.41
CA ARG A 35 -9.07 -22.10 17.69
C ARG A 35 -9.08 -23.46 17.02
N PHE A 36 -9.87 -24.38 17.57
CA PHE A 36 -10.17 -25.63 16.89
C PHE A 36 -10.98 -25.39 15.60
N VAL A 37 -10.87 -26.37 14.70
CA VAL A 37 -11.67 -26.43 13.48
C VAL A 37 -13.14 -26.62 13.84
N ASN A 38 -14.01 -25.83 13.21
CA ASN A 38 -15.46 -25.86 13.37
C ASN A 38 -16.13 -26.41 12.10
N CYS A 39 -17.41 -26.75 12.19
CA CYS A 39 -18.19 -27.28 11.06
C CYS A 39 -18.30 -26.33 9.86
N ASP A 40 -18.18 -25.02 10.09
CA ASP A 40 -18.32 -23.98 9.05
C ASP A 40 -16.96 -23.60 8.42
N ASP A 41 -15.87 -24.26 8.82
CA ASP A 41 -14.56 -23.99 8.26
C ASP A 41 -14.35 -24.71 6.92
N GLU A 42 -13.68 -24.02 6.01
CA GLU A 42 -13.18 -24.64 4.80
C GLU A 42 -12.01 -25.55 5.17
N LEU A 43 -12.11 -26.85 4.86
CA LEU A 43 -11.09 -27.85 5.22
C LEU A 43 -10.04 -28.06 4.12
N VAL A 44 -10.27 -27.52 2.94
CA VAL A 44 -9.35 -27.66 1.80
C VAL A 44 -8.11 -26.79 2.05
N GLU A 45 -6.92 -27.39 2.02
CA GLU A 45 -5.66 -26.67 2.30
C GLU A 45 -5.44 -25.50 1.33
N SER A 46 -5.83 -25.64 0.06
CA SER A 46 -5.70 -24.59 -0.96
C SER A 46 -6.59 -23.37 -0.73
N ALA A 47 -7.54 -23.43 0.21
CA ALA A 47 -8.34 -22.28 0.61
C ALA A 47 -7.58 -21.33 1.58
N TYR A 48 -6.40 -21.74 2.05
CA TYR A 48 -5.55 -20.97 2.95
C TYR A 48 -4.26 -20.51 2.26
N PRO A 49 -3.70 -19.35 2.67
CA PRO A 49 -4.17 -18.45 3.73
C PRO A 49 -5.43 -17.66 3.35
N LYS A 50 -6.42 -17.63 4.25
CA LYS A 50 -7.68 -16.91 4.05
C LYS A 50 -7.56 -15.45 4.49
N ILE A 51 -7.86 -14.53 3.59
CA ILE A 51 -7.91 -13.11 3.91
C ILE A 51 -9.24 -12.81 4.61
N VAL A 52 -9.22 -12.68 5.93
CA VAL A 52 -10.41 -12.37 6.74
C VAL A 52 -10.67 -10.86 6.81
N ARG A 53 -9.60 -10.06 6.74
CA ARG A 53 -9.69 -8.60 6.79
C ARG A 53 -8.50 -7.97 6.07
N ILE A 54 -8.79 -7.07 5.14
CA ILE A 54 -7.80 -6.13 4.59
C ILE A 54 -8.00 -4.81 5.30
N ARG A 55 -6.93 -4.18 5.78
CA ARG A 55 -7.04 -2.81 6.31
C ARG A 55 -7.44 -1.89 5.15
N PRO A 56 -8.48 -1.05 5.32
CA PRO A 56 -8.77 -0.03 4.32
C PRO A 56 -7.53 0.84 4.10
N THR A 57 -7.18 1.10 2.84
CA THR A 57 -6.14 2.07 2.53
C THR A 57 -6.59 3.42 3.06
N GLY A 58 -5.81 4.00 3.97
CA GLY A 58 -6.15 5.30 4.56
C GLY A 58 -6.20 6.38 3.48
N THR A 59 -7.23 7.22 3.54
CA THR A 59 -7.37 8.40 2.67
C THR A 59 -6.13 9.28 2.80
N LYS A 60 -5.53 9.66 1.67
CA LYS A 60 -4.45 10.66 1.64
C LYS A 60 -5.05 12.02 1.32
N PHE A 61 -4.75 12.99 2.16
CA PHE A 61 -5.07 14.40 1.90
C PHE A 61 -3.94 15.05 1.10
N CYS A 62 -4.29 16.09 0.37
CA CYS A 62 -3.33 16.95 -0.31
C CYS A 62 -2.31 17.49 0.69
N MET A 63 -1.02 17.32 0.40
CA MET A 63 0.08 17.82 1.23
C MET A 63 0.28 19.34 1.14
N ILE A 64 -0.37 20.02 0.20
CA ILE A 64 -0.31 21.47 0.03
C ILE A 64 -1.40 22.17 0.84
N CYS A 65 -2.66 21.79 0.65
CA CYS A 65 -3.78 22.44 1.34
C CYS A 65 -4.24 21.71 2.62
N GLY A 66 -4.02 20.40 2.74
CA GLY A 66 -4.53 19.59 3.85
C GLY A 66 -6.05 19.42 3.90
N VAL A 67 -6.80 20.06 3.00
CA VAL A 67 -8.29 20.10 3.03
C VAL A 67 -8.90 18.99 2.17
N TYR A 68 -8.46 18.89 0.91
CA TYR A 68 -9.04 17.96 -0.06
C TYR A 68 -8.24 16.66 -0.15
N THR A 69 -8.91 15.58 -0.55
CA THR A 69 -8.25 14.30 -0.83
C THR A 69 -7.30 14.42 -2.02
N ALA A 70 -6.29 13.57 -2.04
CA ALA A 70 -5.33 13.54 -3.12
C ALA A 70 -5.93 12.87 -4.36
N ASP A 71 -5.79 13.53 -5.51
CA ASP A 71 -6.14 13.04 -6.85
C ASP A 71 -4.88 12.70 -7.67
N TRP A 72 -3.72 13.22 -7.23
CA TRP A 72 -2.43 13.09 -7.89
C TRP A 72 -1.34 12.74 -6.89
N ILE A 73 -0.41 11.90 -7.34
CA ILE A 73 0.87 11.65 -6.68
C ILE A 73 1.99 12.02 -7.65
N THR A 74 2.96 12.82 -7.18
CA THR A 74 4.15 13.15 -7.94
C THR A 74 5.39 12.50 -7.34
N ILE A 75 6.32 12.06 -8.18
CA ILE A 75 7.64 11.55 -7.79
C ILE A 75 8.74 12.30 -8.54
N GLU A 76 9.97 12.24 -8.02
CA GLU A 76 11.15 12.91 -8.60
C GLU A 76 10.91 14.39 -8.88
N HIS A 77 10.26 15.08 -7.93
CA HIS A 77 9.78 16.44 -8.12
C HIS A 77 10.80 17.49 -7.69
N GLU A 78 11.46 18.13 -8.66
CA GLU A 78 12.60 19.06 -8.41
C GLU A 78 12.24 20.27 -7.54
N ARG A 79 10.98 20.73 -7.60
CA ARG A 79 10.55 21.98 -6.95
C ARG A 79 9.96 21.79 -5.55
N ILE A 80 9.93 20.57 -4.99
CA ILE A 80 9.27 20.26 -3.70
C ILE A 80 10.18 19.36 -2.86
N PRO A 81 10.27 19.57 -1.54
CA PRO A 81 11.15 18.76 -0.67
C PRO A 81 10.64 17.33 -0.39
N HIS A 82 9.42 16.97 -0.80
CA HIS A 82 8.80 15.68 -0.53
C HIS A 82 8.72 14.82 -1.79
N ASN A 83 9.15 13.56 -1.68
CA ASN A 83 9.08 12.56 -2.74
C ASN A 83 8.68 11.20 -2.13
N PRO A 84 7.45 10.68 -2.36
CA PRO A 84 6.38 11.25 -3.17
C PRO A 84 5.68 12.45 -2.51
N CYS A 85 5.00 13.27 -3.32
CA CYS A 85 4.10 14.34 -2.85
C CYS A 85 2.66 14.11 -3.34
N TYR A 86 1.67 14.32 -2.48
CA TYR A 86 0.25 14.12 -2.79
C TYR A 86 -0.47 15.45 -2.99
N PHE A 87 -1.27 15.54 -4.06
CA PHE A 87 -2.03 16.74 -4.40
C PHE A 87 -3.50 16.45 -4.66
N CYS A 88 -4.39 17.34 -4.23
CA CYS A 88 -5.70 17.46 -4.87
C CYS A 88 -5.53 18.10 -6.26
N HIS A 89 -6.51 17.91 -7.13
CA HIS A 89 -6.46 18.41 -8.50
C HIS A 89 -6.16 19.92 -8.59
N THR A 90 -6.80 20.75 -7.75
CA THR A 90 -6.62 22.21 -7.76
C THR A 90 -5.19 22.62 -7.42
N CYS A 91 -4.63 22.07 -6.33
CA CYS A 91 -3.25 22.38 -5.93
C CYS A 91 -2.24 21.84 -6.95
N PHE A 92 -2.51 20.67 -7.53
CA PHE A 92 -1.67 20.09 -8.58
C PHE A 92 -1.57 21.04 -9.78
N MET A 93 -2.70 21.50 -10.32
CA MET A 93 -2.72 22.41 -11.46
C MET A 93 -2.10 23.75 -11.11
N SER A 94 -2.46 24.34 -9.97
CA SER A 94 -1.97 25.65 -9.56
C SER A 94 -0.46 25.71 -9.31
N TYR A 95 0.15 24.64 -8.81
CA TYR A 95 1.58 24.65 -8.46
C TYR A 95 2.48 24.21 -9.62
N ASN A 96 1.98 23.28 -10.44
CA ASN A 96 2.77 22.61 -11.46
C ASN A 96 2.54 23.11 -12.88
N TYR A 97 1.54 23.97 -13.11
CA TYR A 97 1.22 24.48 -14.44
C TYR A 97 1.01 26.00 -14.42
N ILE A 98 1.56 26.67 -15.43
CA ILE A 98 1.27 28.07 -15.75
C ILE A 98 0.73 28.09 -17.17
N ASP A 99 -0.45 28.66 -17.38
CA ASP A 99 -1.14 28.71 -18.68
C ASP A 99 -1.23 27.34 -19.37
N GLY A 100 -1.49 26.29 -18.58
CA GLY A 100 -1.58 24.90 -19.05
C GLY A 100 -0.24 24.25 -19.40
N ARG A 101 0.90 24.95 -19.22
CA ARG A 101 2.24 24.39 -19.45
C ARG A 101 2.84 23.93 -18.14
N LYS A 102 3.32 22.68 -18.13
CA LYS A 102 4.02 22.08 -17.00
C LYS A 102 5.30 22.85 -16.71
N ILE A 103 5.56 23.13 -15.43
CA ILE A 103 6.75 23.84 -14.96
C ILE A 103 7.58 23.00 -13.97
N GLY A 104 8.82 22.68 -14.35
CA GLY A 104 9.72 21.79 -13.63
C GLY A 104 9.60 20.33 -14.07
N ASN A 105 10.58 19.51 -13.67
CA ASN A 105 10.57 18.08 -13.95
C ASN A 105 10.03 17.30 -12.74
N PHE A 106 9.13 16.36 -13.03
CA PHE A 106 8.50 15.43 -12.09
C PHE A 106 7.67 14.40 -12.87
N ASP A 107 7.47 13.21 -12.33
CA ASP A 107 6.43 12.31 -12.85
C ASP A 107 5.15 12.49 -12.05
N ALA A 108 3.99 12.35 -12.70
CA ALA A 108 2.69 12.48 -12.06
C ALA A 108 1.76 11.33 -12.44
N TYR A 109 1.08 10.78 -11.45
CA TYR A 109 0.15 9.67 -11.60
C TYR A 109 -1.15 9.99 -10.88
N SER A 110 -2.28 9.50 -11.41
CA SER A 110 -3.57 9.60 -10.72
C SER A 110 -3.56 8.79 -9.42
N TYR A 111 -4.16 9.34 -8.37
CA TYR A 111 -4.29 8.76 -7.05
C TYR A 111 -5.75 8.82 -6.55
N PRO A 112 -6.26 7.80 -5.83
CA PRO A 112 -5.65 6.49 -5.66
C PRO A 112 -5.49 5.81 -7.02
N ARG A 113 -4.38 5.09 -7.22
CA ARG A 113 -4.14 4.36 -8.46
C ARG A 113 -5.30 3.38 -8.66
N ASN A 114 -6.24 3.71 -9.52
CA ASN A 114 -7.38 2.85 -9.81
C ASN A 114 -6.88 1.67 -10.65
N THR A 115 -6.50 0.58 -9.98
CA THR A 115 -6.00 -0.64 -10.61
C THR A 115 -6.97 -1.23 -11.63
N ALA A 116 -8.29 -0.97 -11.51
CA ALA A 116 -9.27 -1.38 -12.51
C ALA A 116 -9.25 -0.50 -13.78
N ALA A 117 -8.83 0.77 -13.67
CA ALA A 117 -8.72 1.69 -14.82
C ALA A 117 -7.38 1.59 -15.56
N VAL A 118 -6.30 1.14 -14.91
CA VAL A 118 -4.97 0.91 -15.52
C VAL A 118 -4.72 -0.55 -15.94
N ALA A 119 -5.76 -1.40 -15.94
CA ALA A 119 -5.67 -2.76 -16.48
C ALA A 119 -5.50 -2.80 -18.02
N GLY A 120 -5.70 -1.67 -18.70
CA GLY A 120 -5.33 -1.47 -20.10
C GLY A 120 -3.91 -0.91 -20.22
N LYS A 121 -3.09 -1.58 -21.03
CA LYS A 121 -1.67 -1.28 -21.30
C LYS A 121 -1.32 0.21 -21.25
N ILE A 122 -0.30 0.53 -20.45
CA ILE A 122 0.48 1.75 -20.59
C ILE A 122 1.68 1.35 -21.45
N ASP A 123 1.70 1.80 -22.70
CA ASP A 123 2.93 1.76 -23.50
C ASP A 123 3.89 2.79 -22.90
N ILE A 124 5.07 2.31 -22.50
CA ILE A 124 6.23 3.11 -22.09
C ILE A 124 6.95 3.60 -23.34
#